data_AF-A0A8H6R860-F1
#
_entry.id   AF-A0A8H6R860-F1
#
_cell.length_a   1.000
_cell.length_b   1.000
_cell.length_c   1.000
_cell.angle_alpha   90.00
_cell.angle_beta   90.00
_cell.angle_gamma   90.00
#
_symmetry.space_group_name_H-M   'P 1'
#
loop_
_entity.id
_entity.type
_entity.pdbx_description
1 polymer ?
#
loop_
_entity_poly.entity_id
_entity_poly.type
_entity_poly.pdbx_seq_one_letter_code
_entity_poly.pdbx_strand_id
1 'polypeptide(L)'
;MRKAALLLAALPFVLCQTTSPKRGLALVESSARHKDDEQYWTSGDLTWYYNWRSTPNSEIDHTKLQYVPMMWGANSSDTSFYTEVKNLKDNGYNITWVLGFNEPDGCVNGGSCIDAETAAEVWIQQIEPLKDLGIQLGAPAVTGAPNGFVWLQNWFTACAGKCTPDFIPVHWYGNFEGLASHVGQVNATYENMTMWITEYAYANADLEESQDFYNQSSAFFDRIDYITHYSYFGAFRSDVSNVGKNAAMLTQKGELTDIGAWYLGQKATGNVPKGDSTRVASFAGSALLVLVAALWCLG
;
A
#
# COMPACT_ATOMS: atom_id res chain seq x y z
N MET A 1 -54.01 21.84 11.10
CA MET A 1 -52.98 20.97 10.49
C MET A 1 -51.67 21.17 11.24
N ARG A 2 -51.31 20.27 12.16
CA ARG A 2 -50.05 20.34 12.92
C ARG A 2 -48.98 19.61 12.13
N LYS A 3 -47.94 20.33 11.67
CA LYS A 3 -46.74 19.74 11.07
C LYS A 3 -45.88 19.17 12.19
N ALA A 4 -45.79 17.85 12.28
CA ALA A 4 -44.80 17.19 13.13
C ALA A 4 -43.44 17.22 12.42
N ALA A 5 -42.46 17.89 13.01
CA ALA A 5 -41.08 17.78 12.58
C ALA A 5 -40.51 16.46 13.11
N LEU A 6 -40.19 15.53 12.21
CA LEU A 6 -39.37 14.37 12.55
C LEU A 6 -37.92 14.87 12.72
N LEU A 7 -37.42 14.88 13.95
CA LEU A 7 -35.99 14.91 14.22
C LEU A 7 -35.43 13.52 13.87
N LEU A 8 -34.68 13.42 12.77
CA LEU A 8 -33.78 12.29 12.57
C LEU A 8 -32.64 12.45 13.58
N ALA A 9 -32.63 11.60 14.61
CA ALA A 9 -31.45 11.44 15.45
C ALA A 9 -30.36 10.77 14.61
N ALA A 10 -29.29 11.50 14.29
CA ALA A 10 -28.07 10.91 13.77
C ALA A 10 -27.47 10.04 14.89
N LEU A 11 -27.60 8.71 14.74
CA LEU A 11 -26.88 7.78 15.60
C LEU A 11 -25.38 7.98 15.35
N PRO A 12 -24.54 8.15 16.39
CA PRO A 12 -23.10 8.16 16.20
C PRO A 12 -22.70 6.78 15.65
N PHE A 13 -22.04 6.77 14.49
CA PHE A 13 -21.31 5.60 14.03
C PHE A 13 -20.21 5.33 15.05
N VAL A 14 -20.46 4.43 16.00
CA VAL A 14 -19.38 3.81 16.75
C VAL A 14 -18.67 2.93 15.73
N LEU A 15 -17.57 3.43 15.16
CA LEU A 15 -16.62 2.61 14.42
C LEU A 15 -16.11 1.54 15.39
N CYS A 16 -16.73 0.38 15.36
CA CYS A 16 -16.21 -0.79 16.07
C CYS A 16 -14.84 -1.08 15.45
N GLN A 17 -13.79 -1.17 16.27
CA GLN A 17 -12.48 -1.59 15.78
C GLN A 17 -12.63 -2.95 15.13
N THR A 18 -12.51 -3.00 13.81
CA THR A 18 -12.61 -4.26 13.08
C THR A 18 -11.24 -4.90 13.01
N THR A 19 -11.18 -6.15 13.43
CA THR A 19 -10.16 -7.11 13.03
C THR A 19 -10.56 -7.67 11.68
N SER A 20 -9.64 -7.86 10.74
CA SER A 20 -9.97 -8.42 9.43
C SER A 20 -8.90 -9.40 8.97
N PRO A 21 -9.27 -10.66 8.65
CA PRO A 21 -8.31 -11.65 8.16
C PRO A 21 -7.79 -11.33 6.75
N LYS A 22 -8.35 -10.31 6.08
CA LYS A 22 -7.93 -9.84 4.75
C LYS A 22 -6.66 -8.99 4.80
N ARG A 23 -6.27 -8.49 5.99
CA ARG A 23 -5.13 -7.57 6.14
C ARG A 23 -3.80 -8.28 5.97
N GLY A 24 -2.94 -7.70 5.14
CA GLY A 24 -1.55 -8.12 4.98
C GLY A 24 -0.57 -6.98 5.09
N LEU A 25 0.71 -7.32 5.11
CA LEU A 25 1.78 -6.36 5.32
C LEU A 25 2.58 -6.12 4.04
N ALA A 26 2.56 -4.89 3.54
CA ALA A 26 3.51 -4.40 2.55
C ALA A 26 4.81 -4.01 3.28
N LEU A 27 5.71 -4.98 3.48
CA LEU A 27 6.90 -4.80 4.30
C LEU A 27 8.04 -4.16 3.50
N VAL A 28 8.27 -2.86 3.72
CA VAL A 28 9.38 -2.14 3.10
C VAL A 28 10.74 -2.69 3.54
N GLU A 29 11.79 -2.42 2.77
CA GLU A 29 13.12 -2.99 3.06
C GLU A 29 13.71 -2.57 4.41
N SER A 30 14.58 -3.41 4.97
CA SER A 30 15.22 -3.17 6.27
C SER A 30 16.08 -1.91 6.31
N SER A 31 16.61 -1.45 5.17
CA SER A 31 17.35 -0.18 5.08
C SER A 31 16.50 1.05 5.40
N ALA A 32 15.18 0.93 5.24
CA ALA A 32 14.20 1.96 5.57
C ALA A 32 13.48 1.69 6.91
N ARG A 33 13.85 0.63 7.64
CA ARG A 33 13.23 0.24 8.92
C ARG A 33 14.24 0.27 10.05
N HIS A 34 13.76 0.60 11.25
CA HIS A 34 14.52 0.33 12.46
C HIS A 34 14.16 -1.06 12.97
N LYS A 35 15.15 -1.83 13.45
CA LYS A 35 14.93 -3.18 14.00
C LYS A 35 13.86 -3.20 15.10
N ASP A 36 13.78 -2.12 15.89
CA ASP A 36 12.80 -1.97 16.96
C ASP A 36 11.34 -1.92 16.44
N ASP A 37 11.12 -1.68 15.14
CA ASP A 37 9.79 -1.60 14.54
C ASP A 37 9.18 -2.99 14.30
N GLU A 38 10.00 -4.06 14.28
CA GLU A 38 9.57 -5.44 14.01
C GLU A 38 8.50 -5.94 14.98
N GLN A 39 8.53 -5.46 16.22
CA GLN A 39 7.57 -5.84 17.27
C GLN A 39 6.11 -5.60 16.87
N TYR A 40 5.83 -4.64 15.99
CA TYR A 40 4.47 -4.33 15.56
C TYR A 40 3.93 -5.34 14.54
N TRP A 41 4.80 -5.86 13.68
CA TRP A 41 4.45 -6.72 12.55
C TRP A 41 4.21 -8.18 12.92
N THR A 42 4.54 -8.55 14.16
CA THR A 42 4.31 -9.90 14.70
C THR A 42 2.99 -10.03 15.46
N SER A 43 2.23 -8.94 15.58
CA SER A 43 1.00 -8.83 16.39
C SER A 43 -0.26 -8.63 15.54
N GLY A 44 -1.43 -8.88 16.13
CA GLY A 44 -2.74 -8.61 15.50
C GLY A 44 -3.20 -9.68 14.50
N ASP A 45 -4.07 -9.26 13.58
CA ASP A 45 -4.79 -10.13 12.63
C ASP A 45 -4.22 -10.13 11.21
N LEU A 46 -2.99 -9.65 11.05
CA LEU A 46 -2.27 -9.79 9.79
C LEU A 46 -2.10 -11.28 9.47
N THR A 47 -2.39 -11.67 8.23
CA THR A 47 -2.37 -13.07 7.77
C THR A 47 -1.31 -13.35 6.71
N TRP A 48 -0.89 -12.33 5.96
CA TRP A 48 0.07 -12.45 4.87
C TRP A 48 1.00 -11.23 4.79
N TYR A 49 2.11 -11.37 4.08
CA TYR A 49 2.97 -10.24 3.75
C TYR A 49 3.67 -10.44 2.41
N TYR A 50 4.11 -9.33 1.83
CA TYR A 50 5.05 -9.29 0.71
C TYR A 50 6.03 -8.14 0.92
N ASN A 51 7.13 -8.16 0.17
CA ASN A 51 8.25 -7.22 0.32
C ASN A 51 8.85 -6.83 -1.05
N TRP A 52 8.04 -6.89 -2.12
CA TRP A 52 8.45 -6.65 -3.50
C TRP A 52 9.60 -7.54 -4.02
N ARG A 53 9.85 -8.69 -3.37
CA ARG A 53 10.93 -9.61 -3.75
C ARG A 53 10.40 -11.01 -4.01
N SER A 54 11.24 -11.85 -4.58
CA SER A 54 10.98 -13.28 -4.73
C SER A 54 11.23 -14.07 -3.44
N THR A 55 12.03 -13.52 -2.52
CA THR A 55 12.48 -14.20 -1.29
C THR A 55 12.01 -13.51 0.00
N PRO A 56 11.67 -14.30 1.04
CA PRO A 56 11.12 -13.78 2.28
C PRO A 56 12.11 -12.89 3.02
N ASN A 57 11.57 -11.95 3.80
CA ASN A 57 12.38 -11.19 4.75
C ASN A 57 12.68 -12.02 5.99
N SER A 58 13.96 -12.29 6.27
CA SER A 58 14.41 -13.11 7.40
C SER A 58 14.03 -12.54 8.77
N GLU A 59 13.78 -11.24 8.89
CA GLU A 59 13.39 -10.60 10.15
C GLU A 59 11.99 -11.01 10.60
N ILE A 60 11.06 -11.28 9.68
CA ILE A 60 9.68 -11.66 10.01
C ILE A 60 9.30 -13.07 9.56
N ASP A 61 10.26 -13.83 9.03
CA ASP A 61 10.05 -15.20 8.55
C ASP A 61 9.64 -16.18 9.66
N HIS A 62 9.94 -15.82 10.91
CA HIS A 62 9.56 -16.59 12.10
C HIS A 62 8.10 -16.36 12.54
N THR A 63 7.37 -15.47 11.88
CA THR A 63 6.00 -15.10 12.24
C THR A 63 4.96 -16.06 11.63
N LYS A 64 3.69 -15.90 12.00
CA LYS A 64 2.57 -16.63 11.39
C LYS A 64 2.20 -16.15 9.99
N LEU A 65 2.81 -15.07 9.50
CA LEU A 65 2.41 -14.44 8.26
C LEU A 65 2.83 -15.30 7.08
N GLN A 66 1.88 -15.55 6.18
CA GLN A 66 2.19 -16.24 4.94
C GLN A 66 2.93 -15.29 3.99
N TYR A 67 4.13 -15.69 3.57
CA TYR A 67 4.89 -14.94 2.58
C TYR A 67 4.30 -15.11 1.17
N VAL A 68 4.16 -13.98 0.46
CA VAL A 68 3.71 -13.93 -0.94
C VAL A 68 4.85 -13.38 -1.81
N PRO A 69 5.53 -14.24 -2.59
CA PRO A 69 6.58 -13.80 -3.51
C PRO A 69 6.03 -12.86 -4.59
N MET A 70 6.82 -11.86 -4.97
CA MET A 70 6.52 -10.95 -6.08
C MET A 70 7.66 -10.96 -7.10
N MET A 71 7.32 -11.07 -8.38
CA MET A 71 8.25 -10.78 -9.47
C MET A 71 8.12 -9.29 -9.81
N TRP A 72 8.89 -8.43 -9.12
CA TRP A 72 8.70 -6.97 -9.20
C TRP A 72 8.79 -6.41 -10.62
N GLY A 73 9.70 -6.94 -11.45
CA GLY A 73 9.86 -6.51 -12.83
C GLY A 73 10.09 -7.65 -13.81
N ALA A 74 10.26 -7.32 -15.09
CA ALA A 74 10.40 -8.31 -16.18
C ALA A 74 11.71 -8.08 -16.93
N ASN A 75 12.74 -8.83 -16.52
CA ASN A 75 13.96 -8.94 -17.29
C ASN A 75 13.93 -10.27 -18.06
N SER A 76 13.91 -10.23 -19.39
CA SER A 76 13.84 -11.45 -20.23
C SER A 76 15.06 -12.36 -20.11
N SER A 77 16.17 -11.85 -19.57
CA SER A 77 17.36 -12.67 -19.25
C SER A 77 17.31 -13.28 -17.84
N ASP A 78 16.40 -12.80 -16.98
CA ASP A 78 16.21 -13.34 -15.64
C ASP A 78 15.26 -14.54 -15.69
N THR A 79 15.81 -15.70 -15.33
CA THR A 79 15.09 -16.98 -15.30
C THR A 79 15.03 -17.57 -13.88
N SER A 80 15.28 -16.74 -12.88
CA SER A 80 15.41 -17.17 -11.49
C SER A 80 14.06 -17.33 -10.77
N PHE A 81 13.07 -16.47 -11.07
CA PHE A 81 11.84 -16.35 -10.28
C PHE A 81 11.09 -17.68 -10.12
N TYR A 82 10.85 -18.41 -11.22
CA TYR A 82 10.18 -19.72 -11.15
C TYR A 82 10.93 -20.68 -10.20
N THR A 83 12.25 -20.75 -10.36
CA THR A 83 13.11 -21.65 -9.59
C THR A 83 13.14 -21.26 -8.11
N GLU A 84 13.19 -19.96 -7.81
CA GLU A 84 13.17 -19.44 -6.44
C GLU A 84 11.85 -19.75 -5.73
N VAL A 85 10.71 -19.49 -6.38
CA VAL A 85 9.39 -19.79 -5.83
C VAL A 85 9.21 -21.29 -5.61
N LYS A 86 9.63 -22.11 -6.59
CA LYS A 86 9.61 -23.57 -6.46
C LYS A 86 10.46 -24.04 -5.28
N ASN A 87 11.69 -23.51 -5.14
CA ASN A 87 12.58 -23.85 -4.03
C ASN A 87 11.99 -23.47 -2.67
N LEU A 88 11.31 -22.31 -2.55
CA LEU A 88 10.60 -21.95 -1.32
C LEU A 88 9.55 -23.00 -0.97
N LYS A 89 8.71 -23.38 -1.93
CA LYS A 89 7.68 -24.40 -1.74
C LYS A 89 8.29 -25.76 -1.35
N ASP A 90 9.33 -26.20 -2.05
CA ASP A 90 10.03 -27.47 -1.79
C ASP A 90 10.70 -27.49 -0.40
N ASN A 91 11.11 -26.33 0.12
CA ASN A 91 11.65 -26.15 1.47
C ASN A 91 10.58 -25.98 2.56
N GLY A 92 9.30 -26.17 2.22
CA GLY A 92 8.20 -26.21 3.19
C GLY A 92 7.50 -24.88 3.45
N TYR A 93 7.80 -23.82 2.69
CA TYR A 93 7.02 -22.59 2.75
C TYR A 93 5.61 -22.83 2.22
N ASN A 94 4.61 -22.28 2.90
CA ASN A 94 3.23 -22.26 2.41
C ASN A 94 3.10 -21.22 1.27
N ILE A 95 3.49 -21.58 0.06
CA ILE A 95 3.33 -20.73 -1.13
C ILE A 95 2.05 -21.13 -1.87
N THR A 96 1.01 -20.31 -1.72
CA THR A 96 -0.28 -20.47 -2.42
C THR A 96 -0.58 -19.35 -3.40
N TRP A 97 0.08 -18.19 -3.26
CA TRP A 97 -0.07 -17.04 -4.15
C TRP A 97 1.30 -16.48 -4.53
N VAL A 98 1.36 -15.88 -5.72
CA VAL A 98 2.43 -14.98 -6.14
C VAL A 98 1.85 -13.71 -6.73
N LEU A 99 2.58 -12.61 -6.63
CA LEU A 99 2.26 -11.33 -7.27
C LEU A 99 3.12 -11.14 -8.53
N GLY A 100 2.51 -10.63 -9.59
CA GLY A 100 3.20 -10.23 -10.81
C GLY A 100 3.95 -8.89 -10.67
N PHE A 101 4.18 -8.25 -11.81
CA PHE A 101 4.98 -7.03 -11.92
C PHE A 101 4.36 -5.84 -11.17
N ASN A 102 5.22 -4.99 -10.60
CA ASN A 102 4.83 -3.84 -9.80
C ASN A 102 4.88 -2.54 -10.62
N GLU A 103 3.72 -1.97 -10.88
CA GLU A 103 3.51 -0.76 -11.67
C GLU A 103 4.33 -0.77 -12.96
N PRO A 104 4.16 -1.78 -13.84
CA PRO A 104 4.90 -1.83 -15.09
C PRO A 104 4.58 -0.66 -16.03
N ASP A 105 3.40 -0.04 -15.87
CA ASP A 105 2.99 1.18 -16.56
C ASP A 105 3.62 2.47 -15.99
N GLY A 106 4.27 2.37 -14.82
CA GLY A 106 4.94 3.46 -14.11
C GLY A 106 6.45 3.41 -14.26
N CYS A 107 7.06 4.53 -14.68
CA CYS A 107 8.52 4.67 -14.83
C CYS A 107 9.18 5.58 -13.79
N VAL A 108 8.43 5.96 -12.75
CA VAL A 108 8.87 6.84 -11.67
C VAL A 108 8.39 6.29 -10.34
N ASN A 109 8.99 6.75 -9.23
CA ASN A 109 8.53 6.51 -7.86
C ASN A 109 8.46 5.03 -7.42
N GLY A 110 9.21 4.13 -8.06
CA GLY A 110 9.27 2.72 -7.66
C GLY A 110 8.47 1.76 -8.53
N GLY A 111 7.93 2.21 -9.67
CA GLY A 111 7.38 1.32 -10.69
C GLY A 111 8.44 0.64 -11.55
N SER A 112 8.09 -0.52 -12.11
CA SER A 112 9.04 -1.40 -12.80
C SER A 112 9.33 -1.01 -14.26
N CYS A 113 8.54 -0.10 -14.85
CA CYS A 113 8.75 0.46 -16.20
C CYS A 113 8.99 -0.60 -17.28
N ILE A 114 7.94 -1.33 -17.67
CA ILE A 114 8.03 -2.48 -18.59
C ILE A 114 6.96 -2.33 -19.65
N ASP A 115 7.27 -2.58 -20.91
CA ASP A 115 6.27 -2.73 -21.96
C ASP A 115 5.45 -4.03 -21.80
N ALA A 116 4.26 -4.03 -22.39
CA ALA A 116 3.30 -5.12 -22.27
C ALA A 116 3.79 -6.42 -22.93
N GLU A 117 4.52 -6.31 -24.04
CA GLU A 117 5.06 -7.44 -24.79
C GLU A 117 6.14 -8.17 -23.99
N THR A 118 7.13 -7.44 -23.47
CA THR A 118 8.18 -7.99 -22.61
C THR A 118 7.59 -8.61 -21.35
N ALA A 119 6.61 -7.95 -20.72
CA ALA A 119 5.92 -8.49 -19.56
C ALA A 119 5.17 -9.80 -19.87
N ALA A 120 4.51 -9.90 -21.03
CA ALA A 120 3.83 -11.12 -21.45
C ALA A 120 4.82 -12.28 -21.70
N GLU A 121 5.94 -12.00 -22.39
CA GLU A 121 6.99 -12.99 -22.63
C GLU A 121 7.58 -13.55 -21.33
N VAL A 122 7.92 -12.67 -20.38
CA VAL A 122 8.47 -13.06 -19.08
C VAL A 122 7.43 -13.80 -18.23
N TRP A 123 6.18 -13.32 -18.22
CA TRP A 123 5.10 -14.01 -17.48
C TRP A 123 4.95 -15.46 -17.94
N ILE A 124 4.87 -15.68 -19.26
CA ILE A 124 4.72 -17.03 -19.85
C ILE A 124 5.87 -17.95 -19.45
N GLN A 125 7.09 -17.40 -19.30
CA GLN A 125 8.27 -18.18 -18.95
C GLN A 125 8.40 -18.43 -17.44
N GLN A 126 8.07 -17.45 -16.60
CA GLN A 126 8.46 -17.43 -15.19
C GLN A 126 7.29 -17.55 -14.21
N ILE A 127 6.10 -17.05 -14.57
CA ILE A 127 4.96 -16.98 -13.66
C ILE A 127 3.89 -18.00 -14.03
N GLU A 128 3.52 -18.12 -15.31
CA GLU A 128 2.49 -19.07 -15.78
C GLU A 128 2.77 -20.53 -15.35
N PRO A 129 4.01 -21.06 -15.44
CA PRO A 129 4.29 -22.44 -15.04
C PRO A 129 4.13 -22.71 -13.54
N LEU A 130 4.02 -21.68 -12.68
CA LEU A 130 3.76 -21.87 -11.25
C LEU A 130 2.36 -22.43 -10.98
N LYS A 131 1.42 -22.32 -11.93
CA LYS A 131 0.10 -22.98 -11.82
C LYS A 131 0.21 -24.50 -11.74
N ASP A 132 1.20 -25.09 -12.40
CA ASP A 132 1.46 -26.54 -12.33
C ASP A 132 1.87 -26.99 -10.92
N LEU A 133 2.28 -26.04 -10.06
CA LEU A 133 2.58 -26.26 -8.65
C LEU A 133 1.39 -25.94 -7.72
N GLY A 134 0.21 -25.66 -8.29
CA GLY A 134 -1.01 -25.27 -7.58
C GLY A 134 -0.95 -23.87 -6.96
N ILE A 135 -0.10 -22.99 -7.47
CA ILE A 135 0.04 -21.61 -7.00
C ILE A 135 -0.90 -20.71 -7.83
N GLN A 136 -1.64 -19.84 -7.14
CA GLN A 136 -2.50 -18.82 -7.75
C GLN A 136 -1.69 -17.58 -8.15
N LEU A 137 -1.97 -17.03 -9.32
CA LEU A 137 -1.18 -15.96 -9.93
C LEU A 137 -1.92 -14.62 -9.88
N GLY A 138 -1.31 -13.62 -9.24
CA GLY A 138 -1.78 -12.24 -9.31
C GLY A 138 -1.31 -11.56 -10.59
N ALA A 139 -2.23 -10.96 -11.35
CA ALA A 139 -1.88 -10.16 -12.53
C ALA A 139 -0.89 -9.03 -12.19
N PRO A 140 -0.28 -8.38 -13.18
CA PRO A 140 0.53 -7.19 -12.93
C PRO A 140 -0.27 -6.11 -12.19
N ALA A 141 0.31 -5.55 -11.12
CA ALA A 141 -0.30 -4.49 -10.33
C ALA A 141 0.00 -3.14 -10.99
N VAL A 142 -0.92 -2.59 -11.78
CA VAL A 142 -0.71 -1.30 -12.45
C VAL A 142 -1.03 -0.11 -11.55
N THR A 143 -0.53 1.08 -11.92
CA THR A 143 -0.92 2.31 -11.21
C THR A 143 -2.43 2.54 -11.28
N GLY A 144 -2.99 3.23 -10.29
CA GLY A 144 -4.43 3.57 -10.24
C GLY A 144 -4.91 4.58 -11.29
N ALA A 145 -4.06 4.95 -12.26
CA ALA A 145 -4.36 5.94 -13.29
C ALA A 145 -4.87 5.28 -14.59
N PRO A 146 -5.53 6.03 -15.51
CA PRO A 146 -6.11 5.46 -16.72
C PRO A 146 -5.11 4.70 -17.63
N ASN A 147 -3.83 5.09 -17.61
CA ASN A 147 -2.77 4.38 -18.34
C ASN A 147 -2.55 2.95 -17.83
N GLY A 148 -2.82 2.66 -16.55
CA GLY A 148 -2.73 1.31 -16.00
C GLY A 148 -3.71 0.36 -16.68
N PHE A 149 -4.96 0.79 -16.90
CA PHE A 149 -5.94 -0.02 -17.65
C PHE A 149 -5.52 -0.27 -19.09
N VAL A 150 -4.98 0.76 -19.76
CA VAL A 150 -4.48 0.62 -21.14
C VAL A 150 -3.33 -0.39 -21.18
N TRP A 151 -2.42 -0.31 -20.20
CA TRP A 151 -1.30 -1.24 -20.10
C TRP A 151 -1.78 -2.68 -19.87
N LEU A 152 -2.71 -2.92 -18.93
CA LEU A 152 -3.25 -4.26 -18.68
C LEU A 152 -3.95 -4.83 -19.92
N GLN A 153 -4.72 -4.01 -20.64
CA GLN A 153 -5.37 -4.45 -21.89
C GLN A 153 -4.34 -4.87 -22.95
N ASN A 154 -3.27 -4.09 -23.11
CA ASN A 154 -2.18 -4.42 -24.03
C ASN A 154 -1.47 -5.70 -23.59
N TRP A 155 -1.24 -5.89 -22.28
CA TRP A 155 -0.63 -7.10 -21.73
C TRP A 155 -1.47 -8.34 -21.99
N PHE A 156 -2.78 -8.31 -21.71
CA PHE A 156 -3.67 -9.44 -22.05
C PHE A 156 -3.69 -9.73 -23.57
N THR A 157 -3.60 -8.69 -24.40
CA THR A 157 -3.51 -8.83 -25.85
C THR A 157 -2.20 -9.52 -26.26
N ALA A 158 -1.06 -9.06 -25.73
CA ALA A 158 0.26 -9.64 -25.99
C ALA A 158 0.37 -11.09 -25.48
N CYS A 159 -0.28 -11.40 -24.37
CA CYS A 159 -0.37 -12.76 -23.83
C CYS A 159 -1.06 -13.73 -24.79
N ALA A 160 -1.93 -13.27 -25.69
CA ALA A 160 -2.63 -14.11 -26.68
C ALA A 160 -3.25 -15.39 -26.07
N GLY A 161 -3.84 -15.26 -24.88
CA GLY A 161 -4.46 -16.37 -24.13
C GLY A 161 -3.51 -17.29 -23.36
N LYS A 162 -2.21 -16.96 -23.29
CA LYS A 162 -1.19 -17.75 -22.57
C LYS A 162 -0.88 -17.27 -21.15
N CYS A 163 -1.47 -16.16 -20.72
CA CYS A 163 -1.36 -15.67 -19.35
C CYS A 163 -2.72 -15.84 -18.68
N THR A 164 -2.79 -16.61 -17.59
CA THR A 164 -4.05 -16.93 -16.89
C THR A 164 -3.98 -16.52 -15.41
N PRO A 165 -3.96 -15.20 -15.09
CA PRO A 165 -4.01 -14.76 -13.71
C PRO A 165 -5.32 -15.19 -13.02
N ASP A 166 -5.25 -15.47 -11.73
CA ASP A 166 -6.37 -15.93 -10.89
C ASP A 166 -6.99 -14.78 -10.07
N PHE A 167 -6.25 -13.70 -9.85
CA PHE A 167 -6.71 -12.49 -9.16
C PHE A 167 -6.05 -11.21 -9.69
N ILE A 168 -6.68 -10.06 -9.45
CA ILE A 168 -6.20 -8.74 -9.85
C ILE A 168 -5.69 -7.95 -8.63
N PRO A 169 -4.36 -7.69 -8.56
CA PRO A 169 -3.81 -6.66 -7.70
C PRO A 169 -4.23 -5.25 -8.13
N VAL A 170 -4.51 -4.38 -7.17
CA VAL A 170 -4.93 -2.98 -7.38
C VAL A 170 -4.11 -2.06 -6.51
N HIS A 171 -3.58 -1.00 -7.11
CA HIS A 171 -2.92 0.09 -6.43
C HIS A 171 -3.78 1.35 -6.44
N TRP A 172 -3.80 2.09 -5.33
CA TRP A 172 -4.48 3.38 -5.28
C TRP A 172 -3.85 4.38 -4.32
N TYR A 173 -3.44 5.53 -4.86
CA TYR A 173 -2.90 6.64 -4.09
C TYR A 173 -3.74 7.91 -4.32
N GLY A 174 -4.74 8.12 -3.45
CA GLY A 174 -5.71 9.21 -3.60
C GLY A 174 -6.84 9.15 -2.56
N ASN A 175 -7.89 9.94 -2.75
CA ASN A 175 -9.03 9.98 -1.83
C ASN A 175 -9.91 8.70 -1.90
N PHE A 176 -10.87 8.59 -0.99
CA PHE A 176 -11.74 7.41 -0.87
C PHE A 176 -12.73 7.29 -2.03
N GLU A 177 -13.30 8.40 -2.51
CA GLU A 177 -14.24 8.38 -3.63
C GLU A 177 -13.58 7.84 -4.90
N GLY A 178 -12.34 8.26 -5.16
CA GLY A 178 -11.55 7.74 -6.27
C GLY A 178 -11.21 6.26 -6.10
N LEU A 179 -10.84 5.83 -4.88
CA LEU A 179 -10.60 4.43 -4.56
C LEU A 179 -11.84 3.56 -4.86
N ALA A 180 -13.00 3.95 -4.34
CA ALA A 180 -14.24 3.20 -4.52
C ALA A 180 -14.65 3.14 -5.99
N SER A 181 -14.49 4.25 -6.73
CA SER A 181 -14.73 4.30 -8.17
C SER A 181 -13.76 3.38 -8.93
N HIS A 182 -12.48 3.41 -8.60
CA HIS A 182 -11.45 2.61 -9.26
C HIS A 182 -11.68 1.11 -9.03
N VAL A 183 -11.94 0.70 -7.77
CA VAL A 183 -12.32 -0.68 -7.44
C VAL A 183 -13.56 -1.13 -8.23
N GLY A 184 -14.58 -0.27 -8.32
CA GLY A 184 -15.77 -0.57 -9.12
C GLY A 184 -15.47 -0.79 -10.60
N GLN A 185 -14.58 0.04 -11.18
CA GLN A 185 -14.16 -0.09 -12.57
C GLN A 185 -13.33 -1.36 -12.82
N VAL A 186 -12.39 -1.70 -11.93
CA VAL A 186 -11.60 -2.93 -12.04
C VAL A 186 -12.53 -4.15 -11.97
N ASN A 187 -13.46 -4.18 -11.01
CA ASN A 187 -14.42 -5.28 -10.88
C ASN A 187 -15.32 -5.42 -12.11
N ALA A 188 -15.80 -4.33 -12.70
CA ALA A 188 -16.59 -4.36 -13.93
C ALA A 188 -15.79 -4.81 -15.17
N THR A 189 -14.46 -4.65 -15.15
CA THR A 189 -13.58 -5.05 -16.25
C THR A 189 -13.15 -6.52 -16.13
N TYR A 190 -12.96 -7.00 -14.90
CA TYR A 190 -12.41 -8.33 -14.58
C TYR A 190 -13.36 -9.13 -13.66
N GLU A 191 -14.64 -9.23 -14.04
CA GLU A 191 -15.74 -9.71 -13.19
C GLU A 191 -15.56 -11.12 -12.58
N ASN A 192 -14.71 -11.96 -13.17
CA ASN A 192 -14.48 -13.35 -12.73
C ASN A 192 -13.23 -13.54 -11.86
N MET A 193 -12.58 -12.45 -11.44
CA MET A 193 -11.37 -12.49 -10.63
C MET A 193 -11.63 -11.93 -9.23
N THR A 194 -10.99 -12.52 -8.23
CA THR A 194 -10.89 -11.85 -6.93
C THR A 194 -9.90 -10.69 -7.01
N MET A 195 -9.98 -9.79 -6.04
CA MET A 195 -9.20 -8.57 -6.00
C MET A 195 -8.34 -8.52 -4.75
N TRP A 196 -7.10 -8.09 -4.92
CA TRP A 196 -6.15 -7.81 -3.85
C TRP A 196 -5.78 -6.34 -3.93
N ILE A 197 -6.08 -5.56 -2.90
CA ILE A 197 -5.61 -4.16 -2.83
C ILE A 197 -4.19 -4.17 -2.26
N THR A 198 -3.20 -4.42 -3.10
CA THR A 198 -1.81 -4.64 -2.65
C THR A 198 -1.14 -3.35 -2.17
N GLU A 199 -1.55 -2.20 -2.68
CA GLU A 199 -1.07 -0.91 -2.17
C GLU A 199 -2.18 0.13 -2.15
N TYR A 200 -2.39 0.77 -1.00
CA TYR A 200 -3.24 1.94 -0.94
C TYR A 200 -2.88 2.89 0.20
N ALA A 201 -2.97 4.19 -0.06
CA ALA A 201 -2.87 5.26 0.93
C ALA A 201 -3.43 6.58 0.35
N TYR A 202 -3.83 7.54 1.19
CA TYR A 202 -4.12 8.89 0.71
C TYR A 202 -2.82 9.71 0.68
N ALA A 203 -2.14 9.67 -0.46
CA ALA A 203 -0.83 10.28 -0.60
C ALA A 203 -0.87 11.81 -0.34
N ASN A 204 0.02 12.27 0.55
CA ASN A 204 0.23 13.67 0.91
C ASN A 204 -1.00 14.42 1.46
N ALA A 205 -2.04 13.70 1.90
CA ALA A 205 -3.19 14.27 2.56
C ALA A 205 -2.85 14.81 3.96
N ASP A 206 -3.72 15.67 4.49
CA ASP A 206 -3.59 16.07 5.88
C ASP A 206 -3.89 14.92 6.85
N LEU A 207 -3.71 15.15 8.16
CA LEU A 207 -3.85 14.09 9.15
C LEU A 207 -5.29 13.58 9.26
N GLU A 208 -6.27 14.49 9.25
CA GLU A 208 -7.67 14.15 9.40
C GLU A 208 -8.17 13.40 8.16
N GLU A 209 -7.82 13.90 6.97
CA GLU A 209 -8.13 13.25 5.69
C GLU A 209 -7.50 11.85 5.58
N SER A 210 -6.25 11.67 6.03
CA SER A 210 -5.58 10.36 6.03
C SER A 210 -6.28 9.36 6.95
N GLN A 211 -6.69 9.81 8.14
CA GLN A 211 -7.41 9.01 9.12
C GLN A 211 -8.82 8.63 8.64
N ASP A 212 -9.54 9.59 8.07
CA ASP A 212 -10.87 9.36 7.50
C ASP A 212 -10.81 8.44 6.28
N PHE A 213 -9.83 8.62 5.41
CA PHE A 213 -9.59 7.71 4.28
C PHE A 213 -9.36 6.28 4.76
N TYR A 214 -8.51 6.08 5.77
CA TYR A 214 -8.22 4.76 6.32
C TYR A 214 -9.49 4.09 6.88
N ASN A 215 -10.27 4.81 7.68
CA ASN A 215 -11.49 4.28 8.29
C ASN A 215 -12.55 3.92 7.24
N GLN A 216 -12.71 4.75 6.20
CA GLN A 216 -13.65 4.47 5.11
C GLN A 216 -13.22 3.28 4.24
N SER A 217 -11.94 3.25 3.84
CA SER A 217 -11.38 2.19 2.98
C SER A 217 -11.38 0.82 3.66
N SER A 218 -10.93 0.72 4.92
CA SER A 218 -10.94 -0.56 5.65
C SER A 218 -12.37 -1.10 5.82
N ALA A 219 -13.32 -0.26 6.21
CA ALA A 219 -14.73 -0.66 6.33
C ALA A 219 -15.35 -1.05 4.97
N PHE A 220 -14.91 -0.43 3.88
CA PHE A 220 -15.34 -0.77 2.52
C PHE A 220 -14.81 -2.14 2.09
N PHE A 221 -13.52 -2.41 2.25
CA PHE A 221 -12.90 -3.69 1.87
C PHE A 221 -13.41 -4.86 2.70
N ASP A 222 -13.66 -4.65 4.00
CA ASP A 222 -14.20 -5.70 4.87
C ASP A 222 -15.61 -6.16 4.43
N ARG A 223 -16.41 -5.28 3.79
CA ARG A 223 -17.78 -5.58 3.32
C ARG A 223 -17.87 -6.19 1.93
N ILE A 224 -16.81 -6.15 1.14
CA ILE A 224 -16.84 -6.61 -0.26
C ILE A 224 -16.21 -8.00 -0.37
N ASP A 225 -16.99 -8.98 -0.83
CA ASP A 225 -16.56 -10.39 -0.87
C ASP A 225 -15.46 -10.67 -1.89
N TYR A 226 -15.49 -10.02 -3.06
CA TYR A 226 -14.46 -10.20 -4.08
C TYR A 226 -13.13 -9.54 -3.71
N ILE A 227 -13.11 -8.60 -2.76
CA ILE A 227 -11.87 -8.08 -2.18
C ILE A 227 -11.45 -9.05 -1.08
N THR A 228 -10.43 -9.84 -1.35
CA THR A 228 -10.02 -10.93 -0.45
C THR A 228 -8.81 -10.55 0.40
N HIS A 229 -7.98 -9.63 -0.08
CA HIS A 229 -6.75 -9.20 0.59
C HIS A 229 -6.53 -7.70 0.40
N TYR A 230 -5.99 -7.02 1.42
CA TYR A 230 -5.54 -5.65 1.30
C TYR A 230 -4.35 -5.32 2.22
N SER A 231 -3.43 -4.50 1.72
CA SER A 231 -2.26 -4.03 2.46
C SER A 231 -2.15 -2.51 2.37
N TYR A 232 -2.28 -1.84 3.51
CA TYR A 232 -2.14 -0.39 3.58
C TYR A 232 -0.66 -0.01 3.43
N PHE A 233 -0.36 0.90 2.51
CA PHE A 233 1.02 1.33 2.26
C PHE A 233 1.45 2.36 3.32
N GLY A 234 1.94 1.86 4.46
CA GLY A 234 2.28 2.69 5.61
C GLY A 234 3.20 2.05 6.63
N ALA A 235 3.71 0.83 6.41
CA ALA A 235 4.49 0.07 7.38
C ALA A 235 5.94 0.57 7.54
N PHE A 236 6.10 1.88 7.75
CA PHE A 236 7.34 2.61 7.87
C PHE A 236 7.16 3.81 8.81
N ARG A 237 8.28 4.45 9.17
CA ARG A 237 8.28 5.68 9.97
C ARG A 237 7.96 6.90 9.11
N SER A 238 7.36 7.91 9.75
CA SER A 238 6.81 9.08 9.06
C SER A 238 7.86 10.01 8.43
N ASP A 239 9.12 9.92 8.83
CA ASP A 239 10.24 10.69 8.29
C ASP A 239 10.83 10.11 6.99
N VAL A 240 10.58 8.83 6.68
CA VAL A 240 11.02 8.16 5.45
C VAL A 240 9.90 7.93 4.42
N SER A 241 8.67 8.37 4.73
CA SER A 241 7.51 8.18 3.86
C SER A 241 7.65 8.95 2.53
N ASN A 242 7.49 8.24 1.41
CA ASN A 242 7.38 8.82 0.07
C ASN A 242 5.93 9.17 -0.33
N VAL A 243 4.93 8.79 0.48
CA VAL A 243 3.50 9.08 0.26
C VAL A 243 2.96 10.09 1.28
N GLY A 244 3.85 10.83 1.94
CA GLY A 244 3.52 11.79 2.97
C GLY A 244 3.50 11.19 4.38
N LYS A 245 3.95 11.99 5.35
CA LYS A 245 4.13 11.57 6.75
C LYS A 245 2.86 11.04 7.43
N ASN A 246 1.68 11.54 7.02
CA ASN A 246 0.40 11.24 7.67
C ASN A 246 -0.15 9.86 7.30
N ALA A 247 0.36 9.24 6.23
CA ALA A 247 0.06 7.85 5.89
C ALA A 247 0.87 6.84 6.73
N ALA A 248 1.96 7.26 7.39
CA ALA A 248 2.81 6.32 8.10
C ALA A 248 2.10 5.68 9.30
N MET A 249 2.29 4.37 9.49
CA MET A 249 1.83 3.62 10.65
C MET A 249 2.68 3.90 11.90
N LEU A 250 3.90 4.40 11.70
CA LEU A 250 4.81 4.77 12.78
C LEU A 250 5.18 6.25 12.69
N THR A 251 5.27 6.91 13.83
CA THR A 251 5.91 8.22 13.90
C THR A 251 7.41 8.09 13.60
N GLN A 252 8.09 9.21 13.38
CA GLN A 252 9.54 9.29 13.24
C GLN A 252 10.30 8.70 14.46
N LYS A 253 9.63 8.50 15.60
CA LYS A 253 10.20 7.88 16.81
C LYS A 253 9.94 6.38 16.92
N GLY A 254 9.21 5.77 15.97
CA GLY A 254 8.81 4.36 16.04
C GLY A 254 7.59 4.11 16.94
N GLU A 255 6.80 5.14 17.25
CA GLU A 255 5.56 5.00 18.02
C GLU A 255 4.40 4.77 17.06
N LEU A 256 3.47 3.84 17.34
CA LEU A 256 2.28 3.63 16.51
C LEU A 256 1.46 4.92 16.37
N THR A 257 1.14 5.30 15.14
CA THR A 257 0.12 6.33 14.85
C THR A 257 -1.28 5.76 15.04
N ASP A 258 -2.31 6.60 14.96
CA ASP A 258 -3.71 6.12 14.99
C ASP A 258 -4.00 5.13 13.85
N ILE A 259 -3.55 5.42 12.62
CA ILE A 259 -3.70 4.51 11.47
C ILE A 259 -2.98 3.19 11.73
N GLY A 260 -1.74 3.22 12.21
CA GLY A 260 -0.98 2.00 12.52
C GLY A 260 -1.68 1.17 13.59
N ALA A 261 -2.16 1.80 14.65
CA ALA A 261 -2.88 1.13 15.71
C ALA A 261 -4.19 0.51 15.19
N TRP A 262 -5.01 1.25 14.46
CA TRP A 262 -6.25 0.73 13.89
C TRP A 262 -6.01 -0.42 12.91
N TYR A 263 -4.94 -0.36 12.12
CA TYR A 263 -4.57 -1.42 11.19
C TYR A 263 -4.29 -2.75 11.90
N LEU A 264 -3.59 -2.66 13.03
CA LEU A 264 -3.28 -3.80 13.89
C LEU A 264 -4.43 -4.19 14.84
N GLY A 265 -5.62 -3.61 14.69
CA GLY A 265 -6.77 -3.90 15.55
C GLY A 265 -6.66 -3.28 16.96
N GLN A 266 -5.79 -2.28 17.15
CA GLN A 266 -5.55 -1.58 18.41
C GLN A 266 -6.27 -0.22 18.47
N LYS A 267 -6.44 0.30 19.69
CA LYS A 267 -7.08 1.61 19.93
C LYS A 267 -6.18 2.74 19.43
N ALA A 268 -6.80 3.85 19.05
CA ALA A 268 -6.09 5.09 18.74
C ALA A 268 -5.07 5.42 19.83
N THR A 269 -3.87 5.85 19.42
CA THR A 269 -2.75 6.18 20.31
C THR A 269 -2.64 7.68 20.56
N GLY A 270 -3.19 8.50 19.65
CA GLY A 270 -3.05 9.95 19.63
C GLY A 270 -1.67 10.43 19.17
N ASN A 271 -0.80 9.52 18.71
CA ASN A 271 0.55 9.89 18.26
C ASN A 271 0.50 10.52 16.87
N VAL A 272 0.95 11.77 16.78
CA VAL A 272 0.95 12.55 15.54
C VAL A 272 2.27 12.39 14.78
N PRO A 273 2.26 11.89 13.53
CA PRO A 273 3.46 11.76 12.72
C PRO A 273 4.05 13.13 12.35
N LYS A 274 5.39 13.21 12.34
CA LYS A 274 6.14 14.38 11.89
C LYS A 274 7.08 13.99 10.74
N GLY A 275 7.35 14.94 9.86
CA GLY A 275 8.36 14.75 8.82
C GLY A 275 9.76 14.87 9.40
N ASP A 276 10.77 14.69 8.56
CA ASP A 276 12.16 14.83 8.94
C ASP A 276 12.43 16.21 9.59
N SER A 277 12.95 16.20 10.81
CA SER A 277 13.14 17.39 11.65
C SER A 277 14.32 18.28 11.20
N THR A 278 15.00 17.93 10.11
CA THR A 278 16.23 18.60 9.65
C THR A 278 16.05 19.82 8.75
N ARG A 279 14.83 20.37 8.60
CA ARG A 279 14.63 21.72 8.03
C ARG A 279 13.77 22.64 8.88
N VAL A 280 14.07 22.75 10.17
CA VAL A 280 13.81 24.04 10.84
C VAL A 280 14.93 24.97 10.39
N ALA A 281 14.69 25.73 9.32
CA ALA A 281 15.53 26.87 9.00
C ALA A 281 15.58 27.74 10.26
N SER A 282 16.73 27.75 10.93
CA SER A 282 17.11 28.75 11.92
C SER A 282 17.12 30.11 11.21
N PHE A 283 15.94 30.71 11.04
CA PHE A 283 15.83 32.16 11.00
C PHE A 283 15.77 32.63 12.45
N ALA A 284 16.92 32.54 13.13
CA ALA A 284 17.24 33.46 14.20
C ALA A 284 17.37 34.83 13.53
N GLY A 285 16.22 35.49 13.35
CA GLY A 285 16.16 36.87 12.89
C GLY A 285 16.92 37.73 13.90
N SER A 286 17.99 38.35 13.42
CA SER A 286 18.68 39.44 14.10
C SER A 286 17.70 40.60 14.29
N ALA A 287 16.92 40.55 15.36
CA ALA A 287 16.20 41.70 15.89
C ALA A 287 17.21 42.59 16.64
N LEU A 288 17.97 43.40 15.89
CA LEU A 288 18.67 44.56 16.45
C LEU A 288 18.02 45.84 15.91
N LEU A 289 17.03 46.29 16.68
CA LEU A 289 16.79 47.68 17.10
C LEU A 289 17.02 48.76 16.05
N VAL A 290 15.93 49.13 15.38
CA VAL A 290 15.74 50.47 14.80
C VAL A 290 15.56 51.46 15.96
N LEU A 291 16.60 52.22 16.29
CA LEU A 291 16.47 53.40 17.13
C LEU A 291 16.31 54.64 16.24
N VAL A 292 15.10 55.19 16.33
CA VAL A 292 14.66 56.47 15.78
C VAL A 292 15.52 57.60 16.35
N ALA A 293 16.10 58.41 15.47
CA ALA A 293 16.56 59.75 15.82
C ALA A 293 16.10 60.71 14.72
N ALA A 294 14.92 61.28 14.93
CA ALA A 294 14.52 62.53 14.29
C ALA A 294 14.61 63.64 15.34
N LEU A 295 14.92 64.85 14.86
CA LEU A 295 14.72 66.18 15.47
C LEU A 295 15.89 66.78 16.27
N TRP A 296 16.69 67.65 15.63
CA TRP A 296 16.46 69.12 15.67
C TRP A 296 17.36 69.93 14.74
N CYS A 297 16.76 70.98 14.18
CA CYS A 297 17.38 72.06 13.41
C CYS A 297 17.95 73.16 14.33
N LEU A 298 18.77 74.04 13.72
CA LEU A 298 19.17 75.41 14.11
C LEU A 298 20.48 75.56 14.91
N GLY A 299 21.43 76.25 14.28
CA GLY A 299 22.73 76.68 14.81
C GLY A 299 23.74 76.92 13.70
#